data_AF-A0A7S1DEC3-F1
#
_entry.id   AF-A0A7S1DEC3-F1
#
_cell.length_a   1.000
_cell.length_b   1.000
_cell.length_c   1.000
_cell.angle_alpha   90.00
_cell.angle_beta   90.00
_cell.angle_gamma   90.00
#
_symmetry.space_group_name_H-M   'P 1'
#
loop_
_entity.id
_entity.type
_entity.pdbx_description
1 polymer ?
#
loop_
_entity_poly.entity_id
_entity_poly.type
_entity_poly.pdbx_seq_one_letter_code
_entity_poly.pdbx_strand_id
1 'polypeptide(L)'
;HLPPLPLPLVTLSDGSTGDALPFAQISSAPPRTAPPAATLSSLLGIYGGAELTHQAAVDLGEAAKARLSTTPADRVCVSVTLCHAFGIGSASASALVSGAAVVLPAVGGIRGCGDPNQRAEVTLKVLHDTHATLLFADTHTLKALPPSDTAPPSLRGGVCKIGSGSTFLEGVTEAPGKDGAKGIPLRYGGVEFVAMGKA
;
A
#
# COMPACT_ATOMS: atom_id res chain seq x y z
N HIS A 1 -20.53 -3.61 -33.57
CA HIS A 1 -20.57 -4.60 -32.48
C HIS A 1 -19.15 -4.85 -31.99
N LEU A 2 -18.79 -4.31 -30.83
CA LEU A 2 -17.55 -4.66 -30.13
C LEU A 2 -17.85 -5.86 -29.21
N PRO A 3 -16.89 -6.80 -29.02
CA PRO A 3 -17.06 -7.91 -28.08
C PRO A 3 -17.15 -7.40 -26.63
N PRO A 4 -17.87 -8.10 -25.73
CA PRO A 4 -17.93 -7.72 -24.33
C PRO A 4 -16.55 -7.86 -23.69
N LEU A 5 -16.14 -6.84 -22.91
CA LEU A 5 -14.91 -6.90 -22.11
C LEU A 5 -15.01 -8.03 -21.08
N PRO A 6 -13.91 -8.76 -20.78
CA PRO A 6 -13.91 -9.74 -19.71
C PRO A 6 -14.25 -9.05 -18.38
N LEU A 7 -15.29 -9.54 -17.71
CA LEU A 7 -15.77 -9.00 -16.43
C LEU A 7 -14.63 -8.93 -15.41
N PRO A 8 -14.60 -7.89 -14.56
CA PRO A 8 -13.57 -7.75 -13.54
C PRO A 8 -13.56 -8.95 -12.59
N LEU A 9 -12.36 -9.39 -12.23
CA LEU A 9 -12.14 -10.38 -11.17
C LEU A 9 -12.46 -9.70 -9.83
N VAL A 10 -13.75 -9.77 -9.45
CA VAL A 10 -14.33 -9.38 -8.16
C VAL A 10 -14.52 -7.86 -7.97
N THR A 11 -15.79 -7.45 -8.04
CA THR A 11 -16.28 -6.22 -7.41
C THR A 11 -16.96 -6.61 -6.09
N LEU A 12 -16.51 -6.05 -4.97
CA LEU A 12 -17.31 -6.05 -3.73
C LEU A 12 -18.12 -4.76 -3.72
N SER A 13 -19.35 -4.80 -4.22
CA SER A 13 -20.31 -3.70 -4.05
C SER A 13 -21.55 -4.19 -3.31
N ASP A 14 -21.95 -3.39 -2.33
CA ASP A 14 -23.15 -3.46 -1.51
C ASP A 14 -24.40 -3.06 -2.30
N GLY A 15 -24.66 -3.79 -3.39
CA GLY A 15 -25.95 -3.77 -4.07
C GLY A 15 -25.95 -3.05 -5.41
N SER A 16 -26.09 -3.87 -6.47
CA SER A 16 -26.43 -3.54 -7.87
C SER A 16 -25.27 -2.91 -8.69
N THR A 17 -24.93 -3.33 -9.91
CA THR A 17 -25.50 -4.29 -10.87
C THR A 17 -24.36 -4.99 -11.61
N GLY A 18 -24.42 -6.33 -11.67
CA GLY A 18 -23.46 -7.23 -12.30
C GLY A 18 -23.39 -8.50 -11.46
N ASP A 19 -23.75 -9.66 -12.03
CA ASP A 19 -23.98 -10.89 -11.28
C ASP A 19 -22.77 -11.29 -10.43
N ALA A 20 -22.83 -10.95 -9.14
CA ALA A 20 -21.81 -11.29 -8.17
C ALA A 20 -21.95 -12.77 -7.80
N LEU A 21 -20.87 -13.53 -7.94
CA LEU A 21 -20.83 -14.91 -7.48
C LEU A 21 -20.64 -14.93 -5.94
N PRO A 22 -21.47 -15.65 -5.18
CA PRO A 22 -21.26 -15.88 -3.76
C PRO A 22 -19.90 -16.50 -3.49
N PHE A 23 -19.20 -16.06 -2.43
CA PHE A 23 -17.88 -16.59 -2.05
C PHE A 23 -17.86 -18.12 -1.92
N ALA A 24 -18.96 -18.72 -1.43
CA ALA A 24 -19.12 -20.17 -1.36
C ALA A 24 -18.94 -20.85 -2.73
N GLN A 25 -19.48 -20.27 -3.81
CA GLN A 25 -19.36 -20.79 -5.17
C GLN A 25 -17.94 -20.64 -5.74
N ILE A 26 -17.22 -19.59 -5.33
CA ILE A 26 -15.81 -19.37 -5.68
C ILE A 26 -14.93 -20.40 -4.96
N SER A 27 -15.19 -20.62 -3.66
CA SER A 27 -14.42 -21.56 -2.83
C SER A 27 -14.66 -23.03 -3.19
N SER A 28 -15.82 -23.35 -3.77
CA SER A 28 -16.17 -24.69 -4.25
C SER A 28 -15.80 -24.92 -5.71
N ALA A 29 -15.31 -23.89 -6.41
CA ALA A 29 -14.83 -24.07 -7.77
C ALA A 29 -13.60 -24.97 -7.73
N PRO A 30 -13.53 -26.04 -8.55
CA PRO A 30 -12.32 -26.85 -8.63
C PRO A 30 -11.14 -25.92 -8.95
N PRO A 31 -9.95 -26.14 -8.35
CA PRO A 31 -8.75 -25.41 -8.73
C PRO A 31 -8.66 -25.44 -10.25
N ARG A 32 -8.62 -24.28 -10.91
CA ARG A 32 -8.48 -24.25 -12.37
C ARG A 32 -7.25 -25.07 -12.72
N THR A 33 -7.41 -26.14 -13.48
CA THR A 33 -6.31 -27.03 -13.90
C THR A 33 -5.22 -26.29 -14.68
N ALA A 34 -5.58 -25.13 -15.25
CA ALA A 34 -4.69 -24.01 -15.53
C ALA A 34 -5.53 -22.71 -15.47
N PRO A 35 -5.36 -21.83 -14.47
CA PRO A 35 -5.88 -20.47 -14.60
C PRO A 35 -5.22 -19.85 -15.84
N PRO A 36 -5.93 -19.03 -16.64
CA PRO A 36 -5.24 -18.25 -17.66
C PRO A 36 -4.10 -17.49 -16.98
N ALA A 37 -2.89 -17.60 -17.54
CA ALA A 37 -1.75 -16.89 -17.00
C ALA A 37 -2.08 -15.40 -16.97
N ALA A 38 -1.94 -14.77 -15.80
CA ALA A 38 -2.10 -13.33 -15.69
C ALA A 38 -1.07 -12.65 -16.60
N THR A 39 -1.54 -11.78 -17.49
CA THR A 39 -0.68 -10.93 -18.32
C THR A 39 -0.51 -9.57 -17.66
N LEU A 40 0.44 -8.77 -18.15
CA LEU A 40 0.62 -7.38 -17.70
C LEU A 40 -0.65 -6.52 -17.91
N SER A 41 -1.43 -6.80 -18.96
CA SER A 41 -2.71 -6.14 -19.22
C SER A 41 -3.89 -6.70 -18.41
N SER A 42 -3.71 -7.81 -17.69
CA SER A 42 -4.78 -8.39 -16.88
C SER A 42 -5.10 -7.47 -15.69
N LEU A 43 -6.37 -7.44 -15.31
CA LEU A 43 -6.84 -6.71 -14.14
C LEU A 43 -6.26 -7.34 -12.87
N LEU A 44 -5.60 -6.52 -12.05
CA LEU A 44 -5.13 -6.89 -10.72
C LEU A 44 -6.20 -6.64 -9.65
N GLY A 45 -6.98 -5.56 -9.79
CA GLY A 45 -8.11 -5.28 -8.91
C GLY A 45 -8.81 -3.95 -9.21
N ILE A 46 -9.95 -3.71 -8.57
CA ILE A 46 -10.68 -2.43 -8.61
C ILE A 46 -10.67 -1.82 -7.22
N TYR A 47 -10.16 -0.60 -7.10
CA TYR A 47 -10.04 0.12 -5.83
C TYR A 47 -10.73 1.48 -5.93
N GLY A 48 -11.80 1.68 -5.14
CA GLY A 48 -12.57 2.93 -5.18
C GLY A 48 -13.16 3.23 -6.57
N GLY A 49 -13.53 2.19 -7.33
CA GLY A 49 -14.05 2.30 -8.69
C GLY A 49 -12.99 2.46 -9.78
N ALA A 50 -11.70 2.55 -9.44
CA ALA A 50 -10.61 2.62 -10.40
C ALA A 50 -9.98 1.23 -10.62
N GLU A 51 -9.85 0.84 -11.87
CA GLU A 51 -9.13 -0.37 -12.27
C GLU A 51 -7.62 -0.20 -12.07
N LEU A 52 -6.98 -1.26 -11.58
CA LEU A 52 -5.53 -1.40 -11.51
C LEU A 52 -5.15 -2.67 -12.26
N THR A 53 -4.30 -2.55 -13.28
CA THR A 53 -3.71 -3.71 -13.99
C THR A 53 -2.39 -4.12 -13.36
N HIS A 54 -1.89 -5.31 -13.73
CA HIS A 54 -0.55 -5.73 -13.33
C HIS A 54 0.53 -4.76 -13.83
N GLN A 55 0.45 -4.27 -15.07
CA GLN A 55 1.38 -3.28 -15.62
C GLN A 55 1.37 -2.00 -14.80
N ALA A 56 0.18 -1.45 -14.50
CA ALA A 56 0.06 -0.22 -13.73
C ALA A 56 0.63 -0.39 -12.31
N ALA A 57 0.46 -1.56 -11.69
CA ALA A 57 1.09 -1.87 -10.41
C ALA A 57 2.63 -1.93 -10.51
N VAL A 58 3.16 -2.54 -11.57
CA VAL A 58 4.61 -2.55 -11.85
C VAL A 58 5.14 -1.14 -12.08
N ASP A 59 4.44 -0.31 -12.85
CA ASP A 59 4.85 1.07 -13.13
C ASP A 59 4.89 1.93 -11.85
N LEU A 60 3.89 1.78 -10.97
CA LEU A 60 3.88 2.41 -9.65
C LEU A 60 5.05 1.92 -8.78
N GLY A 61 5.37 0.62 -8.85
CA GLY A 61 6.49 0.02 -8.16
C GLY A 61 7.84 0.54 -8.64
N GLU A 62 8.05 0.63 -9.95
CA GLU A 62 9.27 1.19 -10.57
C GLU A 62 9.43 2.68 -10.23
N ALA A 63 8.35 3.46 -10.27
CA ALA A 63 8.38 4.86 -9.85
C ALA A 63 8.78 5.01 -8.37
N ALA A 64 8.22 4.17 -7.49
CA ALA A 64 8.57 4.18 -6.07
C ALA A 64 9.98 3.68 -5.79
N LYS A 65 10.43 2.63 -6.48
CA LYS A 65 11.82 2.15 -6.46
C LYS A 65 12.79 3.25 -6.84
N ALA A 66 12.54 3.94 -7.94
CA ALA A 66 13.39 5.05 -8.40
C ALA A 66 13.39 6.20 -7.38
N ARG A 67 12.22 6.57 -6.84
CA ARG A 67 12.11 7.69 -5.88
C ARG A 67 12.81 7.43 -4.55
N LEU A 68 12.82 6.18 -4.08
CA LEU A 68 13.40 5.79 -2.80
C LEU A 68 14.79 5.14 -2.95
N SER A 69 15.31 5.00 -4.17
CA SER A 69 16.51 4.22 -4.47
C SER A 69 16.45 2.84 -3.83
N THR A 70 15.35 2.11 -4.07
CA THR A 70 15.14 0.77 -3.49
C THR A 70 16.05 -0.26 -4.16
N THR A 71 16.67 -1.13 -3.37
CA THR A 71 17.65 -2.13 -3.78
C THR A 71 17.29 -3.52 -3.25
N PRO A 72 17.91 -4.61 -3.74
CA PRO A 72 17.69 -5.94 -3.19
C PRO A 72 18.04 -6.11 -1.71
N ALA A 73 18.86 -5.21 -1.15
CA ALA A 73 19.22 -5.22 0.27
C ALA A 73 18.12 -4.63 1.17
N ASP A 74 17.13 -3.96 0.60
CA ASP A 74 16.08 -3.30 1.35
C ASP A 74 15.02 -4.28 1.87
N ARG A 75 14.37 -3.85 2.95
CA ARG A 75 13.21 -4.52 3.56
C ARG A 75 12.10 -3.47 3.67
N VAL A 76 11.10 -3.59 2.82
CA VAL A 76 10.02 -2.60 2.68
C VAL A 76 8.85 -2.97 3.58
N CYS A 77 8.67 -2.24 4.66
CA CYS A 77 7.52 -2.38 5.55
C CYS A 77 6.30 -1.70 4.93
N VAL A 78 5.29 -2.50 4.57
CA VAL A 78 4.04 -2.01 3.97
C VAL A 78 2.97 -1.91 5.06
N SER A 79 2.98 -0.80 5.79
CA SER A 79 2.05 -0.50 6.89
C SER A 79 0.77 0.20 6.40
N VAL A 80 0.22 -0.29 5.29
CA VAL A 80 -1.02 0.21 4.67
C VAL A 80 -1.82 -0.95 4.10
N THR A 81 -3.11 -0.73 3.86
CA THR A 81 -3.94 -1.74 3.19
C THR A 81 -3.39 -2.06 1.79
N LEU A 82 -3.34 -3.35 1.46
CA LEU A 82 -3.04 -3.84 0.11
C LEU A 82 -4.23 -3.67 -0.83
N CYS A 83 -5.42 -3.37 -0.31
CA CYS A 83 -6.63 -3.12 -1.10
C CYS A 83 -6.67 -1.70 -1.69
N HIS A 84 -5.53 -1.19 -2.15
CA HIS A 84 -5.39 0.11 -2.79
C HIS A 84 -4.09 0.17 -3.60
N ALA A 85 -4.08 0.92 -4.72
CA ALA A 85 -2.92 1.08 -5.59
C ALA A 85 -1.63 1.50 -4.84
N PHE A 86 -1.74 2.40 -3.86
CA PHE A 86 -0.64 2.72 -2.92
C PHE A 86 0.00 1.48 -2.25
N GLY A 87 -0.78 0.57 -1.68
CA GLY A 87 -0.25 -0.56 -0.91
C GLY A 87 0.26 -1.70 -1.80
N ILE A 88 -0.53 -2.12 -2.79
CA ILE A 88 -0.12 -3.21 -3.67
C ILE A 88 0.79 -2.75 -4.82
N GLY A 89 0.49 -1.60 -5.43
CA GLY A 89 1.23 -1.05 -6.56
C GLY A 89 2.49 -0.32 -6.11
N SER A 90 2.39 0.76 -5.35
CA SER A 90 3.59 1.52 -4.96
C SER A 90 4.44 0.77 -3.93
N ALA A 91 3.86 0.38 -2.79
CA ALA A 91 4.64 -0.17 -1.68
C ALA A 91 5.14 -1.60 -1.97
N SER A 92 4.23 -2.54 -2.17
CA SER A 92 4.60 -3.95 -2.37
C SER A 92 5.35 -4.17 -3.69
N ALA A 93 4.86 -3.60 -4.81
CA ALA A 93 5.54 -3.80 -6.08
C ALA A 93 6.92 -3.14 -6.13
N SER A 94 7.16 -2.01 -5.42
CA SER A 94 8.53 -1.43 -5.35
C SER A 94 9.55 -2.41 -4.78
N ALA A 95 9.18 -3.22 -3.77
CA ALA A 95 10.06 -4.25 -3.25
C ALA A 95 10.26 -5.37 -4.28
N LEU A 96 9.17 -5.87 -4.86
CA LEU A 96 9.20 -6.98 -5.82
C LEU A 96 10.05 -6.65 -7.06
N VAL A 97 9.86 -5.48 -7.68
CA VAL A 97 10.62 -5.05 -8.86
C VAL A 97 12.07 -4.63 -8.53
N SER A 98 12.40 -4.46 -7.25
CA SER A 98 13.77 -4.22 -6.78
C SER A 98 14.50 -5.49 -6.35
N GLY A 99 13.81 -6.64 -6.25
CA GLY A 99 14.35 -7.84 -5.60
C GLY A 99 14.51 -7.70 -4.08
N ALA A 100 13.86 -6.71 -3.47
CA ALA A 100 13.86 -6.46 -2.03
C ALA A 100 12.82 -7.34 -1.32
N ALA A 101 12.88 -7.37 0.02
CA ALA A 101 11.88 -8.09 0.81
C ALA A 101 10.63 -7.23 1.07
N VAL A 102 9.44 -7.82 0.93
CA VAL A 102 8.19 -7.24 1.44
C VAL A 102 8.01 -7.65 2.89
N VAL A 103 7.80 -6.68 3.78
CA VAL A 103 7.51 -6.91 5.19
C VAL A 103 6.08 -6.42 5.48
N LEU A 104 5.22 -7.33 5.94
CA LEU A 104 3.82 -7.03 6.23
C LEU A 104 3.58 -7.09 7.75
N PRO A 105 3.19 -5.98 8.40
CA PRO A 105 2.74 -6.02 9.77
C PRO A 105 1.54 -6.96 9.95
N ALA A 106 1.57 -7.81 10.96
CA ALA A 106 0.46 -8.72 11.24
C ALA A 106 -0.80 -7.93 11.60
N VAL A 107 -1.89 -8.14 10.86
CA VAL A 107 -3.19 -7.49 11.12
C VAL A 107 -4.14 -8.38 11.93
N GLY A 108 -3.64 -9.48 12.49
CA GLY A 108 -4.44 -10.42 13.28
C GLY A 108 -5.12 -9.70 14.44
N GLY A 109 -6.46 -9.65 14.44
CA GLY A 109 -7.26 -8.97 15.47
C GLY A 109 -7.63 -7.52 15.16
N ILE A 110 -7.06 -6.90 14.12
CA ILE A 110 -7.36 -5.53 13.69
C ILE A 110 -8.44 -5.58 12.61
N ARG A 111 -9.66 -5.09 12.90
CA ARG A 111 -10.75 -4.97 11.90
C ARG A 111 -10.75 -3.59 11.22
N GLY A 112 -10.95 -3.55 9.92
CA GLY A 112 -11.01 -2.30 9.13
C GLY A 112 -9.66 -1.57 9.10
N CYS A 113 -9.66 -0.23 9.15
CA CYS A 113 -8.44 0.57 9.29
C CYS A 113 -7.78 0.43 10.68
N GLY A 114 -8.41 -0.29 11.63
CA GLY A 114 -7.89 -0.51 12.98
C GLY A 114 -7.88 0.71 13.88
N ASP A 115 -7.53 0.51 15.15
CA ASP A 115 -7.05 1.59 16.01
C ASP A 115 -5.66 2.03 15.50
N PRO A 116 -5.47 3.32 15.15
CA PRO A 116 -4.18 3.84 14.70
C PRO A 116 -3.03 3.55 15.66
N ASN A 117 -3.26 3.53 16.98
CA ASN A 117 -2.22 3.28 17.96
C ASN A 117 -1.77 1.81 17.93
N GLN A 118 -2.71 0.87 17.82
CA GLN A 118 -2.38 -0.55 17.68
C GLN A 118 -1.60 -0.80 16.39
N ARG A 119 -1.99 -0.16 15.29
CA ARG A 119 -1.24 -0.24 14.02
C ARG A 119 0.17 0.33 14.17
N ALA A 120 0.31 1.49 14.80
CA ALA A 120 1.60 2.11 15.05
C ALA A 120 2.52 1.22 15.91
N GLU A 121 2.00 0.61 16.96
CA GLU A 121 2.74 -0.32 17.81
C GLU A 121 3.25 -1.54 17.03
N VAL A 122 2.37 -2.21 16.29
CA VAL A 122 2.74 -3.38 15.48
C VAL A 122 3.73 -2.99 14.40
N THR A 123 3.52 -1.84 13.74
CA THR A 123 4.45 -1.32 12.73
C THR A 123 5.81 -1.06 13.32
N LEU A 124 5.91 -0.37 14.46
CA LEU A 124 7.18 -0.09 15.10
C LEU A 124 7.91 -1.38 15.50
N LYS A 125 7.19 -2.35 16.09
CA LYS A 125 7.73 -3.67 16.43
C LYS A 125 8.30 -4.36 15.18
N VAL A 126 7.56 -4.35 14.07
CA VAL A 126 7.98 -4.95 12.80
C VAL A 126 9.21 -4.24 12.23
N LEU A 127 9.27 -2.91 12.29
CA LEU A 127 10.45 -2.16 11.85
C LEU A 127 11.71 -2.60 12.60
N HIS A 128 11.61 -2.79 13.91
CA HIS A 128 12.72 -3.27 14.75
C HIS A 128 13.07 -4.73 14.46
N ASP A 129 12.10 -5.65 14.56
CA ASP A 129 12.35 -7.10 14.47
C ASP A 129 12.87 -7.52 13.10
N THR A 130 12.43 -6.82 12.05
CA THR A 130 12.79 -7.15 10.67
C THR A 130 13.90 -6.28 10.13
N HIS A 131 14.40 -5.30 10.88
CA HIS A 131 15.35 -4.30 10.37
C HIS A 131 14.88 -3.68 9.05
N ALA A 132 13.60 -3.29 9.01
CA ALA A 132 13.04 -2.65 7.83
C ALA A 132 13.80 -1.37 7.49
N THR A 133 14.07 -1.15 6.21
CA THR A 133 14.84 0.00 5.72
C THR A 133 13.95 1.09 5.14
N LEU A 134 12.75 0.71 4.67
CA LEU A 134 11.76 1.63 4.11
C LEU A 134 10.40 1.38 4.74
N LEU A 135 9.63 2.45 5.01
CA LEU A 135 8.27 2.37 5.52
C LEU A 135 7.27 3.05 4.57
N PHE A 136 6.24 2.32 4.17
CA PHE A 136 5.05 2.90 3.55
C PHE A 136 3.93 2.94 4.59
N ALA A 137 3.47 4.12 4.94
CA ALA A 137 2.44 4.34 5.95
C ALA A 137 1.39 5.34 5.46
N ASP A 138 0.19 5.27 6.04
CA ASP A 138 -0.79 6.35 5.93
C ASP A 138 -0.54 7.41 7.01
N THR A 139 -1.15 8.58 6.85
CA THR A 139 -1.05 9.66 7.84
C THR A 139 -1.51 9.22 9.23
N HIS A 140 -2.52 8.37 9.34
CA HIS A 140 -3.03 7.92 10.64
C HIS A 140 -1.99 7.11 11.41
N THR A 141 -1.32 6.19 10.74
CA THR A 141 -0.25 5.37 11.32
C THR A 141 0.95 6.24 11.68
N LEU A 142 1.42 7.10 10.76
CA LEU A 142 2.58 7.95 11.01
C LEU A 142 2.36 8.90 12.19
N LYS A 143 1.14 9.45 12.33
CA LYS A 143 0.74 10.32 13.46
C LYS A 143 0.63 9.57 14.78
N ALA A 144 0.32 8.29 14.74
CA ALA A 144 0.12 7.46 15.92
C ALA A 144 1.41 6.78 16.39
N LEU A 145 2.51 6.85 15.62
CA LEU A 145 3.81 6.39 16.08
C LEU A 145 4.22 7.18 17.33
N PRO A 146 4.76 6.49 18.36
CA PRO A 146 5.17 7.15 19.59
C PRO A 146 6.27 8.17 19.27
N PRO A 147 6.23 9.39 19.85
CA PRO A 147 7.27 10.37 19.65
C PRO A 147 8.65 9.77 19.94
N SER A 148 9.57 9.93 19.00
CA SER A 148 10.94 9.46 19.15
C SER A 148 11.89 10.43 18.48
N ASP A 149 13.01 10.69 19.13
CA ASP A 149 14.13 11.44 18.56
C ASP A 149 14.97 10.56 17.63
N THR A 150 14.85 9.24 17.74
CA THR A 150 15.60 8.27 16.93
C THR A 150 14.69 7.21 16.34
N ALA A 151 14.75 7.07 15.01
CA ALA A 151 14.08 5.99 14.31
C ALA A 151 14.80 4.65 14.57
N PRO A 152 14.17 3.50 14.26
CA PRO A 152 14.88 2.24 14.13
C PRO A 152 16.14 2.43 13.26
N PRO A 153 17.33 1.99 13.71
CA PRO A 153 18.61 2.34 13.05
C PRO A 153 18.72 1.95 11.58
N SER A 154 17.95 0.96 11.13
CA SER A 154 17.91 0.52 9.73
C SER A 154 17.03 1.41 8.85
N LEU A 155 16.08 2.14 9.42
CA LEU A 155 15.10 2.93 8.68
C LEU A 155 15.80 4.14 8.06
N ARG A 156 15.82 4.20 6.73
CA ARG A 156 16.48 5.27 5.97
C ARG A 156 15.51 6.21 5.26
N GLY A 157 14.22 5.88 5.23
CA GLY A 157 13.21 6.69 4.58
C GLY A 157 11.84 6.02 4.53
N GLY A 158 10.89 6.70 3.90
CA GLY A 158 9.58 6.14 3.69
C GLY A 158 8.67 7.01 2.85
N VAL A 159 7.44 6.53 2.66
CA VAL A 159 6.36 7.24 1.97
C VAL A 159 5.17 7.36 2.89
N CYS A 160 4.65 8.58 3.00
CA CYS A 160 3.41 8.86 3.70
C CYS A 160 2.28 9.13 2.70
N LYS A 161 1.21 8.34 2.76
CA LYS A 161 0.01 8.58 1.96
C LYS A 161 -0.84 9.70 2.56
N ILE A 162 -0.89 10.83 1.86
CA ILE A 162 -1.67 12.03 2.20
C ILE A 162 -2.86 12.19 1.24
N GLY A 163 -3.93 11.42 1.47
CA GLY A 163 -5.17 11.49 0.68
C GLY A 163 -5.38 10.30 -0.27
N SER A 164 -6.38 10.40 -1.15
CA SER A 164 -6.59 9.41 -2.23
C SER A 164 -5.53 9.58 -3.30
N GLY A 165 -5.09 8.51 -3.97
CA GLY A 165 -4.07 8.59 -5.04
C GLY A 165 -2.75 7.87 -4.73
N SER A 166 -1.87 7.87 -5.73
CA SER A 166 -0.63 7.08 -5.77
C SER A 166 0.52 7.84 -6.46
N THR A 167 0.44 9.17 -6.52
CA THR A 167 1.43 10.04 -7.18
C THR A 167 2.28 10.74 -6.13
N PHE A 168 3.60 10.79 -6.33
CA PHE A 168 4.50 11.56 -5.46
C PHE A 168 4.18 13.05 -5.54
N LEU A 169 4.13 13.70 -4.38
CA LEU A 169 3.80 15.12 -4.27
C LEU A 169 5.06 15.90 -3.91
N GLU A 170 5.66 16.55 -4.90
CA GLU A 170 6.91 17.29 -4.72
C GLU A 170 6.70 18.54 -3.85
N GLY A 171 7.67 18.83 -2.98
CA GLY A 171 7.63 19.98 -2.07
C GLY A 171 6.70 19.83 -0.86
N VAL A 172 5.97 18.73 -0.73
CA VAL A 172 5.12 18.48 0.44
C VAL A 172 5.93 17.88 1.58
N THR A 173 6.07 18.64 2.66
CA THR A 173 6.85 18.26 3.86
C THR A 173 6.00 18.05 5.11
N GLU A 174 4.71 18.37 5.05
CA GLU A 174 3.76 18.21 6.15
C GLU A 174 2.48 17.52 5.67
N ALA A 175 1.98 16.57 6.48
CA ALA A 175 0.64 16.02 6.33
C ALA A 175 -0.40 17.02 6.88
N PRO A 176 -1.60 17.10 6.28
CA PRO A 176 -2.65 17.98 6.77
C PRO A 176 -3.02 17.65 8.22
N GLY A 177 -3.12 18.69 9.05
CA GLY A 177 -3.67 18.60 10.40
C GLY A 177 -5.16 18.29 10.38
N LYS A 178 -5.70 17.83 11.50
CA LYS A 178 -7.15 17.63 11.66
C LYS A 178 -7.79 18.98 12.01
N ASP A 179 -8.92 19.32 11.40
CA ASP A 179 -9.77 20.46 11.80
C ASP A 179 -9.03 21.81 11.93
N GLY A 180 -8.17 22.14 10.96
CA GLY A 180 -7.40 23.40 10.95
C GLY A 180 -6.17 23.41 11.88
N ALA A 181 -5.85 22.29 12.52
CA ALA A 181 -4.60 22.13 13.25
C ALA A 181 -3.39 22.25 12.31
N LYS A 182 -2.25 22.63 12.90
CA LYS A 182 -0.96 22.71 12.21
C LYS A 182 -0.61 21.40 11.51
N GLY A 183 0.03 21.50 10.34
CA GLY A 183 0.55 20.35 9.60
C GLY A 183 1.49 19.51 10.47
N ILE A 184 1.51 18.22 10.20
CA ILE A 184 2.38 17.27 10.90
C ILE A 184 3.56 16.96 9.99
N PRO A 185 4.81 17.24 10.43
CA PRO A 185 5.99 16.95 9.63
C PRO A 185 6.00 15.50 9.12
N LEU A 186 6.35 15.32 7.85
CA LEU A 186 6.55 14.02 7.24
C LEU A 186 7.91 13.46 7.65
N ARG A 187 8.09 13.20 8.95
CA ARG A 187 9.31 12.63 9.51
C ARG A 187 9.00 11.79 10.74
N TYR A 188 9.87 10.84 11.02
CA TYR A 188 9.83 10.03 12.23
C TYR A 188 11.25 9.76 12.71
N GLY A 189 11.57 10.09 13.96
CA GLY A 189 12.88 9.78 14.54
C GLY A 189 14.07 10.31 13.75
N GLY A 190 13.94 11.52 13.17
CA GLY A 190 14.94 12.15 12.30
C GLY A 190 14.96 11.66 10.84
N VAL A 191 14.14 10.67 10.48
CA VAL A 191 14.04 10.14 9.11
C VAL A 191 12.93 10.83 8.34
N GLU A 192 13.24 11.36 7.16
CA GLU A 192 12.28 12.05 6.28
C GLU A 192 11.44 11.07 5.45
N PHE A 193 10.18 11.46 5.21
CA PHE A 193 9.21 10.73 4.41
C PHE A 193 8.78 11.60 3.23
N VAL A 194 8.64 10.98 2.06
CA VAL A 194 8.05 11.65 0.90
C VAL A 194 6.55 11.48 0.90
N ALA A 195 5.83 12.48 0.40
CA ALA A 195 4.37 12.45 0.37
C ALA A 195 3.85 11.81 -0.92
N MET A 196 2.77 11.06 -0.80
CA MET A 196 2.05 10.48 -1.96
C MET A 196 0.55 10.71 -1.82
N GLY A 197 -0.12 11.08 -2.91
CA GLY A 197 -1.56 11.33 -2.92
C GLY A 197 -2.06 11.66 -4.31
N LYS A 198 -3.13 12.43 -4.38
CA LYS A 198 -3.68 12.99 -5.62
C LYS A 198 -3.03 14.37 -5.79
N ALA A 199 -2.39 14.56 -6.94
CA ALA A 199 -1.85 15.85 -7.36
C ALA A 199 -2.98 16.85 -7.62
#